data_AF-E8ZAA7-F1
#
_entry.id   AF-E8ZAA7-F1
#
_cell.length_a   1.000
_cell.length_b   1.000
_cell.length_c   1.000
_cell.angle_alpha   90.00
_cell.angle_beta   90.00
_cell.angle_gamma   90.00
#
_symmetry.space_group_name_H-M   'P 1'
#
loop_
_entity.id
_entity.type
_entity.pdbx_description
1 polymer ?
#
loop_
_entity_poly.entity_id
_entity_poly.type
_entity_poly.pdbx_seq_one_letter_code
_entity_poly.pdbx_strand_id
1 'polypeptide(L)'
;MDMAPDRTRLLLRAGMPAALYFAADALQPPRPDAAACPAALIGHLQAVIETLAGMTRIAPRVLWGNAGNLLDYLAAECAALPGGAGAVENLFRPCLGDGEPNPLRCPVRQVQPRSSLLPNPFRARRVCCMRNEIPGETNLCTSCPLLLTMCDDALARQESLQ
;
A
#
# COMPACT_ATOMS: atom_id res chain seq x y z
N MET A 1 7.86 7.39 -16.68
CA MET A 1 8.97 6.97 -15.82
C MET A 1 9.17 5.48 -16.01
N ASP A 2 10.34 5.06 -16.46
CA ASP A 2 10.70 3.64 -16.55
C ASP A 2 11.14 3.13 -15.18
N MET A 3 10.35 2.22 -14.63
CA MET A 3 10.62 1.58 -13.34
C MET A 3 10.89 0.09 -13.51
N ALA A 4 11.30 -0.38 -14.71
CA ALA A 4 11.56 -1.79 -14.92
C ALA A 4 12.55 -2.33 -13.85
N PRO A 5 12.26 -3.47 -13.20
CA PRO A 5 13.08 -3.99 -12.10
C PRO A 5 14.54 -4.24 -12.47
N ASP A 6 14.80 -4.69 -13.69
CA ASP A 6 16.13 -4.92 -14.26
C ASP A 6 16.92 -3.62 -14.46
N ARG A 7 16.22 -2.48 -14.56
CA ARG A 7 16.78 -1.12 -14.67
C ARG A 7 16.76 -0.31 -13.37
N THR A 8 16.25 -0.90 -12.28
CA THR A 8 16.12 -0.25 -10.97
C THR A 8 17.03 -0.94 -9.96
N ARG A 9 17.66 -0.18 -9.04
CA ARG A 9 18.51 -0.75 -7.98
C ARG A 9 18.09 -0.21 -6.62
N LEU A 10 17.87 -1.11 -5.66
CA LEU A 10 17.63 -0.76 -4.27
C LEU A 10 18.92 -0.92 -3.47
N LEU A 11 19.41 0.17 -2.90
CA LEU A 11 20.52 0.16 -1.95
C LEU A 11 19.98 -0.17 -0.57
N LEU A 12 20.56 -1.19 0.05
CA LEU A 12 20.31 -1.53 1.45
C LEU A 12 21.47 -1.10 2.34
N ARG A 13 21.17 -0.61 3.53
CA ARG A 13 22.15 -0.40 4.62
C ARG A 13 21.65 -1.10 5.86
N ALA A 14 22.45 -2.01 6.40
CA ALA A 14 22.07 -2.87 7.53
C ALA A 14 20.71 -3.57 7.31
N GLY A 15 20.45 -4.06 6.08
CA GLY A 15 19.21 -4.73 5.71
C GLY A 15 18.01 -3.80 5.45
N MET A 16 18.15 -2.48 5.62
CA MET A 16 17.08 -1.52 5.44
C MET A 16 17.20 -0.75 4.11
N PRO A 17 16.08 -0.47 3.41
CA PRO A 17 16.07 0.41 2.23
C PRO A 17 16.70 1.78 2.53
N ALA A 18 17.73 2.15 1.78
CA ALA A 18 18.44 3.42 1.96
C ALA A 18 18.32 4.34 0.74
N ALA A 19 18.29 3.79 -0.49
CA ALA A 19 18.07 4.56 -1.70
C ALA A 19 17.52 3.67 -2.82
N LEU A 20 16.75 4.28 -3.73
CA LEU A 20 16.28 3.66 -4.96
C LEU A 20 16.90 4.42 -6.13
N TYR A 21 17.69 3.72 -6.95
CA TYR A 21 18.34 4.27 -8.13
C TYR A 21 17.61 3.81 -9.38
N PHE A 22 17.36 4.76 -10.28
CA PHE A 22 16.81 4.53 -11.60
C PHE A 22 17.88 4.77 -12.67
N ALA A 23 17.68 4.23 -13.87
CA ALA A 23 18.50 4.58 -15.02
C ALA A 23 18.46 6.09 -15.29
N ALA A 24 19.55 6.66 -15.82
CA ALA A 24 19.65 8.12 -16.05
C ALA A 24 18.55 8.65 -16.99
N ASP A 25 18.10 7.81 -17.92
CA ASP A 25 17.03 8.05 -18.88
C ASP A 25 15.66 7.49 -18.40
N ALA A 26 15.51 7.11 -17.13
CA ALA A 26 14.24 6.59 -16.62
C ALA A 26 13.13 7.64 -16.65
N LEU A 27 13.48 8.93 -16.50
CA LEU A 27 12.54 10.03 -16.61
C LEU A 27 12.29 10.35 -18.07
N GLN A 28 11.23 9.77 -18.60
CA GLN A 28 10.69 10.09 -19.92
C GLN A 28 9.79 11.34 -19.84
N PRO A 29 9.68 12.13 -20.93
CA PRO A 29 8.77 13.27 -20.98
C PRO A 29 7.35 12.88 -20.56
N PRO A 30 6.61 13.76 -19.85
CA PRO A 30 5.24 13.47 -19.46
C PRO A 30 4.41 13.18 -20.70
N ARG A 31 3.79 11.99 -20.73
CA ARG A 31 2.85 11.62 -21.78
C ARG A 31 1.45 12.11 -21.38
N PRO A 32 0.66 12.65 -22.33
CA PRO A 32 -0.68 13.17 -22.04
C PRO A 32 -1.69 12.08 -21.65
N ASP A 33 -1.37 10.80 -21.87
CA ASP A 33 -2.24 9.68 -21.53
C ASP A 33 -2.04 9.24 -20.06
N ALA A 34 -2.92 9.72 -19.18
CA ALA A 34 -2.95 9.37 -17.77
C ALA A 34 -3.25 7.88 -17.51
N ALA A 35 -3.85 7.15 -18.46
CA ALA A 35 -4.19 5.73 -18.30
C ALA A 35 -2.95 4.82 -18.40
N ALA A 36 -1.88 5.27 -19.05
CA ALA A 36 -0.62 4.53 -19.13
C ALA A 36 0.16 4.50 -17.80
N CYS A 37 -0.11 5.44 -16.88
CA CYS A 37 0.64 5.58 -15.63
C CYS A 37 0.31 4.46 -14.60
N PRO A 38 -0.96 4.10 -14.33
CA PRO A 38 -1.31 2.98 -13.45
C PRO A 38 -0.77 1.63 -13.91
N ALA A 39 -0.81 1.33 -15.22
CA ALA A 39 -0.35 0.05 -15.75
C ALA A 39 1.16 -0.16 -15.53
N ALA A 40 1.97 0.87 -15.79
CA ALA A 40 3.41 0.81 -15.55
C ALA A 40 3.75 0.65 -14.05
N LEU A 41 3.02 1.33 -13.17
CA LEU A 41 3.18 1.17 -11.73
C LEU A 41 2.80 -0.23 -11.27
N ILE A 42 1.68 -0.78 -11.76
CA ILE A 42 1.22 -2.12 -11.40
C ILE A 42 2.21 -3.18 -11.90
N GLY A 43 2.73 -3.04 -13.12
CA GLY A 43 3.78 -3.93 -13.64
C GLY A 43 5.06 -3.91 -12.80
N HIS A 44 5.51 -2.72 -12.37
CA HIS A 44 6.65 -2.59 -11.45
C HIS A 44 6.37 -3.28 -10.11
N LEU A 45 5.23 -2.96 -9.48
CA LEU A 45 4.85 -3.53 -8.19
C LEU A 45 4.73 -5.05 -8.27
N GLN A 46 4.17 -5.59 -9.34
CA GLN A 46 4.06 -7.02 -9.55
C GLN A 46 5.42 -7.70 -9.49
N ALA A 47 6.40 -7.23 -10.27
CA ALA A 47 7.72 -7.84 -10.30
C ALA A 47 8.49 -7.71 -8.97
N VAL A 48 8.34 -6.58 -8.26
CA VAL A 48 8.91 -6.41 -6.91
C VAL A 48 8.25 -7.37 -5.92
N ILE A 49 6.91 -7.47 -5.95
CA ILE A 49 6.15 -8.33 -5.04
C ILE A 49 6.44 -9.80 -5.27
N GLU A 50 6.54 -10.24 -6.54
CA GLU A 50 6.93 -11.60 -6.90
C GLU A 50 8.34 -11.93 -6.39
N THR A 51 9.29 -11.00 -6.54
CA THR A 51 10.65 -11.14 -6.01
C THR A 51 10.64 -11.29 -4.49
N LEU A 52 9.95 -10.41 -3.77
CA LEU A 52 9.85 -10.45 -2.31
C LEU A 52 9.12 -11.69 -1.80
N ALA A 53 8.05 -12.11 -2.49
CA ALA A 53 7.32 -13.34 -2.15
C ALA A 53 8.19 -14.59 -2.37
N GLY A 54 9.05 -14.61 -3.38
CA GLY A 54 10.01 -15.69 -3.60
C GLY A 54 11.11 -15.76 -2.54
N MET A 55 11.45 -14.64 -1.90
CA MET A 55 12.50 -14.55 -0.87
C MET A 55 11.98 -14.70 0.56
N THR A 56 10.66 -14.64 0.77
CA THR A 56 10.06 -14.59 2.11
C THR A 56 8.90 -15.59 2.24
N ARG A 57 8.35 -15.72 3.46
CA ARG A 57 7.09 -16.45 3.69
C ARG A 57 5.86 -15.54 3.68
N ILE A 58 5.99 -14.33 3.15
CA ILE A 58 4.90 -13.34 3.12
C ILE A 58 4.05 -13.59 1.88
N ALA A 59 2.75 -13.81 2.06
CA ALA A 59 1.84 -14.02 0.95
C ALA A 59 1.75 -12.75 0.07
N PRO A 60 1.74 -12.85 -1.28
CA PRO A 60 1.66 -11.70 -2.18
C PRO A 60 0.54 -10.71 -1.86
N ARG A 61 -0.63 -11.21 -1.40
CA ARG A 61 -1.76 -10.37 -0.98
C ARG A 61 -1.44 -9.40 0.17
N VAL A 62 -0.50 -9.75 1.06
CA VAL A 62 -0.06 -8.87 2.16
C VAL A 62 0.78 -7.74 1.58
N LEU A 63 1.70 -8.05 0.66
CA LEU A 63 2.56 -7.06 0.00
C LEU A 63 1.74 -6.09 -0.87
N TRP A 64 0.78 -6.61 -1.65
CA TRP A 64 -0.18 -5.78 -2.38
C TRP A 64 -1.04 -4.92 -1.46
N GLY A 65 -1.49 -5.46 -0.32
CA GLY A 65 -2.23 -4.70 0.69
C GLY A 65 -1.41 -3.56 1.30
N ASN A 66 -0.11 -3.79 1.54
CA ASN A 66 0.82 -2.77 2.04
C ASN A 66 1.04 -1.66 1.01
N ALA A 67 1.32 -2.02 -0.25
CA ALA A 67 1.47 -1.06 -1.34
C ALA A 67 0.18 -0.25 -1.54
N GLY A 68 -0.97 -0.92 -1.61
CA GLY A 68 -2.26 -0.28 -1.78
C GLY A 68 -2.61 0.68 -0.65
N ASN A 69 -2.32 0.35 0.62
CA ASN A 69 -2.55 1.28 1.73
C ASN A 69 -1.69 2.55 1.63
N LEU A 70 -0.41 2.41 1.25
CA LEU A 70 0.47 3.57 1.06
C LEU A 70 -0.04 4.44 -0.10
N LEU A 71 -0.40 3.81 -1.22
CA LEU A 71 -0.91 4.53 -2.38
C LEU A 71 -2.25 5.22 -2.07
N ASP A 72 -3.13 4.61 -1.29
CA ASP A 72 -4.41 5.22 -0.88
C ASP A 72 -4.19 6.45 0.03
N TYR A 73 -3.18 6.40 0.89
CA TYR A 73 -2.76 7.58 1.66
C TYR A 73 -2.21 8.67 0.74
N LEU A 74 -1.25 8.34 -0.13
CA LEU A 74 -0.65 9.30 -1.08
C LEU A 74 -1.69 9.86 -2.06
N ALA A 75 -2.72 9.07 -2.40
CA ALA A 75 -3.84 9.51 -3.23
C ALA A 75 -4.58 10.68 -2.60
N ALA A 76 -4.89 10.58 -1.31
CA ALA A 76 -5.59 11.62 -0.57
C ALA A 76 -4.73 12.89 -0.48
N GLU A 77 -3.43 12.75 -0.21
CA GLU A 77 -2.48 13.88 -0.18
C GLU A 77 -2.37 14.57 -1.55
N CYS A 78 -2.27 13.79 -2.64
CA CYS A 78 -2.21 14.33 -3.99
C CYS A 78 -3.52 14.99 -4.42
N ALA A 79 -4.67 14.44 -4.04
CA ALA A 79 -5.98 15.04 -4.36
C ALA A 79 -6.18 16.42 -3.72
N ALA A 80 -5.47 16.71 -2.61
CA ALA A 80 -5.47 18.03 -1.98
C ALA A 80 -4.65 19.08 -2.75
N LEU A 81 -3.82 18.66 -3.72
CA LEU A 81 -3.05 19.57 -4.57
C LEU A 81 -3.87 20.05 -5.79
N PRO A 82 -3.67 21.30 -6.26
CA PRO A 82 -4.32 21.79 -7.47
C PRO A 82 -4.06 20.88 -8.68
N GLY A 83 -5.12 20.29 -9.25
CA GLY A 83 -5.04 19.40 -10.42
C GLY A 83 -4.72 17.92 -10.12
N GLY A 84 -4.63 17.51 -8.85
CA GLY A 84 -4.20 16.16 -8.47
C GLY A 84 -5.27 15.06 -8.41
N ALA A 85 -6.56 15.41 -8.43
CA ALA A 85 -7.65 14.46 -8.15
C ALA A 85 -7.83 13.34 -9.21
N GLY A 86 -7.77 13.68 -10.51
CA GLY A 86 -8.19 12.76 -11.57
C GLY A 86 -7.24 11.60 -11.87
N ALA A 87 -5.94 11.73 -11.56
CA ALA A 87 -4.95 10.71 -11.89
C ALA A 87 -5.02 9.49 -10.95
N VAL A 88 -5.52 9.68 -9.71
CA VAL A 88 -5.39 8.66 -8.67
C VAL A 88 -6.59 7.72 -8.56
N GLU A 89 -7.80 8.17 -8.94
CA GLU A 89 -9.00 7.33 -8.91
C GLU A 89 -8.86 6.07 -9.79
N ASN A 90 -8.14 6.18 -10.90
CA ASN A 90 -7.90 5.07 -11.82
C ASN A 90 -7.06 3.94 -11.19
N LEU A 91 -6.27 4.22 -10.15
CA LEU A 91 -5.38 3.25 -9.52
C LEU A 91 -6.12 2.14 -8.76
N PHE A 92 -7.32 2.44 -8.25
CA PHE A 92 -8.08 1.55 -7.38
C PHE A 92 -9.32 0.93 -8.04
N ARG A 93 -9.45 1.08 -9.37
CA ARG A 93 -10.56 0.48 -10.15
C ARG A 93 -10.61 -1.04 -9.97
N PRO A 94 -11.78 -1.69 -10.10
CA PRO A 94 -11.92 -3.13 -9.86
C PRO A 94 -11.07 -4.01 -10.79
N CYS A 95 -10.91 -3.59 -12.03
CA CYS A 95 -10.17 -4.29 -13.07
C CYS A 95 -9.17 -3.35 -13.76
N LEU A 96 -8.11 -3.95 -14.31
CA LEU A 96 -7.16 -3.31 -15.22
C LEU A 96 -7.80 -3.08 -16.60
N GLY A 97 -7.08 -2.39 -17.50
CA GLY A 97 -7.59 -2.04 -18.83
C GLY A 97 -7.87 -3.24 -19.73
N ASP A 98 -7.28 -4.40 -19.45
CA ASP A 98 -7.47 -5.69 -20.13
C ASP A 98 -8.57 -6.56 -19.49
N GLY A 99 -9.19 -6.10 -18.39
CA GLY A 99 -10.24 -6.82 -17.66
C GLY A 99 -9.74 -7.66 -16.48
N GLU A 100 -8.42 -7.82 -16.31
CA GLU A 100 -7.85 -8.60 -15.20
C GLU A 100 -8.14 -7.93 -13.84
N PRO A 101 -8.29 -8.71 -12.75
CA PRO A 101 -8.52 -8.16 -11.42
C PRO A 101 -7.38 -7.24 -10.98
N ASN A 102 -7.70 -6.00 -10.61
CA ASN A 102 -6.68 -5.08 -10.09
C ASN A 102 -6.28 -5.49 -8.66
N PRO A 103 -5.01 -5.84 -8.40
CA PRO A 103 -4.58 -6.24 -7.06
C PRO A 103 -4.59 -5.09 -6.05
N LEU A 104 -4.58 -3.83 -6.52
CA LEU A 104 -4.69 -2.63 -5.68
C LEU A 104 -6.14 -2.27 -5.35
N ARG A 105 -7.14 -2.97 -5.88
CA ARG A 105 -8.55 -2.61 -5.64
C ARG A 105 -8.90 -2.60 -4.15
N CYS A 106 -9.55 -1.53 -3.73
CA CYS A 106 -10.10 -1.34 -2.38
C CYS A 106 -9.13 -1.79 -1.27
N PRO A 107 -7.94 -1.17 -1.17
CA PRO A 107 -6.90 -1.59 -0.21
C PRO A 107 -7.34 -1.31 1.23
N VAL A 108 -8.23 -0.34 1.39
CA VAL A 108 -8.82 0.12 2.64
C VAL A 108 -10.34 0.16 2.50
N ARG A 109 -11.06 -0.05 3.60
CA ARG A 109 -12.52 -0.08 3.67
C ARG A 109 -12.99 0.75 4.87
N GLN A 110 -14.13 1.41 4.70
CA GLN A 110 -14.87 2.01 5.82
C GLN A 110 -15.76 0.94 6.43
N VAL A 111 -15.61 0.70 7.72
CA VAL A 111 -16.31 -0.36 8.46
C VAL A 111 -16.93 0.24 9.72
N GLN A 112 -18.16 -0.13 10.04
CA GLN A 112 -18.74 0.21 11.34
C GLN A 112 -18.08 -0.67 12.42
N PRO A 113 -17.28 -0.12 13.35
CA PRO A 113 -16.69 -0.92 14.41
C PRO A 113 -17.76 -1.35 15.42
N ARG A 114 -17.49 -2.43 16.14
CA ARG A 114 -18.35 -2.88 17.26
C ARG A 114 -18.11 -2.07 18.54
N SER A 115 -16.85 -1.72 18.79
CA SER A 115 -16.44 -0.94 19.97
C SER A 115 -16.56 0.55 19.69
N SER A 116 -17.04 1.30 20.69
CA SER A 116 -17.03 2.76 20.69
C SER A 116 -15.65 3.37 20.90
N LEU A 117 -14.64 2.56 21.25
CA LEU A 117 -13.24 2.98 21.36
C LEU A 117 -12.55 3.15 19.99
N LEU A 118 -13.20 2.71 18.90
CA LEU A 118 -12.71 2.93 17.55
C LEU A 118 -13.50 4.03 16.84
N PRO A 119 -12.87 4.84 15.98
CA PRO A 119 -13.59 5.80 15.13
C PRO A 119 -14.70 5.11 14.31
N ASN A 120 -15.85 5.76 14.18
CA ASN A 120 -16.95 5.28 13.33
C ASN A 120 -17.28 6.33 12.24
N PRO A 121 -17.03 6.04 10.94
CA PRO A 121 -16.54 4.77 10.41
C PRO A 121 -15.07 4.51 10.71
N PHE A 122 -14.71 3.24 10.91
CA PHE A 122 -13.34 2.80 11.07
C PHE A 122 -12.72 2.48 9.71
N ARG A 123 -11.58 3.10 9.43
CA ARG A 123 -10.85 2.93 8.17
C ARG A 123 -9.88 1.75 8.29
N ALA A 124 -10.32 0.56 7.87
CA ALA A 124 -9.58 -0.69 8.00
C ALA A 124 -8.88 -1.12 6.70
N ARG A 125 -7.62 -1.53 6.79
CA ARG A 125 -6.94 -2.24 5.69
C ARG A 125 -7.64 -3.58 5.43
N ARG A 126 -7.66 -4.00 4.17
CA ARG A 126 -8.23 -5.29 3.78
C ARG A 126 -7.46 -6.50 4.33
N VAL A 127 -6.16 -6.37 4.51
CA VAL A 127 -5.26 -7.43 4.99
C VAL A 127 -4.34 -6.84 6.07
N CYS A 128 -4.05 -7.61 7.13
CA CYS A 128 -3.06 -7.21 8.13
C CYS A 128 -1.68 -7.07 7.48
N CYS A 129 -0.96 -6.00 7.81
CA CYS A 129 0.38 -5.75 7.28
C CYS A 129 1.48 -6.65 7.90
N MET A 130 1.13 -7.45 8.91
CA MET A 130 2.04 -8.30 9.68
C MET A 130 3.08 -7.53 10.51
N ARG A 131 2.85 -6.24 10.77
CA ARG A 131 3.73 -5.43 11.65
C ARG A 131 3.83 -6.05 13.06
N ASN A 132 2.73 -6.65 13.53
CA ASN A 132 2.66 -7.36 14.81
C ASN A 132 3.54 -8.62 14.88
N GLU A 133 4.09 -9.09 13.74
CA GLU A 133 5.02 -10.22 13.69
C GLU A 133 6.49 -9.76 13.73
N ILE A 134 6.74 -8.44 13.73
CA ILE A 134 8.10 -7.89 13.86
C ILE A 134 8.53 -8.09 15.33
N PRO A 135 9.69 -8.71 15.59
CA PRO A 135 10.16 -8.91 16.95
C PRO A 135 10.24 -7.60 17.75
N GLY A 136 9.61 -7.60 18.93
CA GLY A 136 9.54 -6.42 19.80
C GLY A 136 8.45 -5.42 19.46
N GLU A 137 7.72 -5.58 18.35
CA GLU A 137 6.57 -4.74 18.04
C GLU A 137 5.33 -5.22 18.80
N THR A 138 4.69 -4.28 19.50
CA THR A 138 3.46 -4.54 20.28
C THR A 138 2.31 -3.66 19.83
N ASN A 139 2.58 -2.61 19.04
CA ASN A 139 1.59 -1.67 18.56
C ASN A 139 1.08 -2.07 17.17
N LEU A 140 -0.24 -2.14 17.04
CA LEU A 140 -0.91 -2.36 15.77
C LEU A 140 -0.99 -1.05 14.98
N CYS A 141 -1.04 -1.16 13.65
CA CYS A 141 -1.30 0.02 12.82
C CYS A 141 -2.69 0.61 13.14
N THR A 142 -2.82 1.92 13.03
CA THR A 142 -4.10 2.66 13.20
C THR A 142 -5.24 2.18 12.31
N SER A 143 -4.91 1.55 11.18
CA SER A 143 -5.86 0.94 10.22
C SER A 143 -5.84 -0.59 10.24
N CYS A 144 -5.29 -1.21 11.29
CA CYS A 144 -5.14 -2.66 11.37
C CYS A 144 -6.51 -3.36 11.46
N PRO A 145 -6.81 -4.36 10.59
CA PRO A 145 -8.07 -5.08 10.67
C PRO A 145 -8.22 -5.92 11.95
N LEU A 146 -7.12 -6.23 12.65
CA LEU A 146 -7.19 -6.96 13.93
C LEU A 146 -7.85 -6.13 15.04
N LEU A 147 -7.79 -4.79 14.98
CA LEU A 147 -8.47 -3.92 15.95
C LEU A 147 -9.98 -4.15 15.94
N LEU A 148 -10.57 -4.45 14.77
CA LEU A 148 -12.00 -4.77 14.65
C LEU A 148 -12.41 -6.08 15.34
N THR A 149 -11.44 -6.91 15.74
CA THR A 149 -11.66 -8.22 16.37
C THR A 149 -11.34 -8.24 17.86
N MET A 150 -10.78 -7.16 18.39
CA MET A 150 -10.36 -7.04 19.78
C MET A 150 -11.53 -6.67 20.72
N CYS A 151 -11.44 -7.06 21.98
CA CYS A 151 -12.29 -6.55 23.04
C CYS A 151 -11.85 -5.16 23.50
N ASP A 152 -12.71 -4.45 24.21
CA ASP A 152 -12.46 -3.07 24.67
C ASP A 152 -11.20 -2.95 25.53
N ASP A 153 -10.94 -3.92 26.42
CA ASP A 153 -9.71 -3.93 27.23
C ASP A 153 -8.44 -4.03 26.37
N ALA A 154 -8.47 -4.83 25.30
CA ALA A 154 -7.35 -4.96 24.39
C ALA A 154 -7.17 -3.71 23.51
N LEU A 155 -8.27 -3.08 23.12
CA LEU A 155 -8.25 -1.79 22.40
C LEU A 155 -7.68 -0.67 23.25
N ALA A 156 -8.12 -0.54 24.50
CA ALA A 156 -7.60 0.46 25.44
C ALA A 156 -6.08 0.30 25.67
N ARG A 157 -5.58 -0.94 25.71
CA ARG A 157 -4.13 -1.21 25.76
C ARG A 157 -3.40 -0.74 24.50
N GLN A 158 -3.98 -0.95 23.32
CA GLN A 158 -3.38 -0.48 22.07
C GLN A 158 -3.31 1.05 22.00
N GLU A 159 -4.35 1.74 22.48
CA GLU A 159 -4.37 3.20 22.59
C GLU A 159 -3.26 3.72 23.52
N SER A 160 -2.99 3.05 24.65
CA SER A 160 -1.90 3.44 25.55
C SER A 160 -0.48 3.26 25.01
N LEU A 161 -0.32 2.57 23.88
CA LEU A 161 0.98 2.32 23.24
C LEU A 161 1.29 3.33 22.11
N GLN A 162 0.33 4.22 21.77
CA GLN A 162 0.46 5.24 20.72
C GLN A 162 0.94 6.57 21.31
#